data_AF-A0A931QXQ3-F1
#
_entry.id   AF-A0A931QXQ3-F1
#
_cell.length_a   1.000
_cell.length_b   1.000
_cell.length_c   1.000
_cell.angle_alpha   90.00
_cell.angle_beta   90.00
_cell.angle_gamma   90.00
#
_symmetry.space_group_name_H-M   'P 1'
#
loop_
_entity.id
_entity.type
_entity.pdbx_description
1 polymer ?
#
loop_
_entity_poly.entity_id
_entity_poly.type
_entity_poly.pdbx_seq_one_letter_code
_entity_poly.pdbx_strand_id
1 'polypeptide(L)'
;MMRRFSRLFEDPTPNGLLNSRFLKGSLDISSRMELSQEEQEQVLVVLVLVARKLASMYQHKAKFQDVLASLVTRVEARRPPDPPFAEEIELSQDLFIEFDEFLVQLKSALDHVVKVLVPILGARRWTIRTFAKRGDGVIRALESASPSEYRERSFAIIEHLIRPNQEWIQMSIDARDRLNHFLDGGISWEYFGVCQTAEGVIQTPKWAADQTLDQLMEIVWANAFRFCEDFVAFSLAMRLPKAFALQRGPTALERGDPIYSVVFDEGPERALRAAIEKRRGGK
;
A
#
# COMPACT_ATOMS: atom_id res chain seq x y z
N MET A 1 -8.56 23.82 -17.82
CA MET A 1 -7.80 24.68 -16.88
C MET A 1 -7.38 23.79 -15.70
N MET A 2 -6.10 23.42 -15.59
CA MET A 2 -5.60 22.64 -14.45
C MET A 2 -5.66 23.49 -13.19
N ARG A 3 -6.46 23.08 -12.19
CA ARG A 3 -6.46 23.72 -10.88
C ARG A 3 -5.09 23.49 -10.24
N ARG A 4 -4.39 24.56 -9.86
CA ARG A 4 -3.18 24.48 -9.04
C ARG A 4 -3.61 24.23 -7.60
N PHE A 5 -3.56 22.98 -7.16
CA PHE A 5 -3.71 22.66 -5.74
C PHE A 5 -2.41 23.07 -5.04
N SER A 6 -2.46 24.09 -4.18
CA SER A 6 -1.31 24.52 -3.38
C SER A 6 -0.99 23.54 -2.24
N ARG A 7 -2.00 22.80 -1.76
CA ARG A 7 -1.87 21.74 -0.75
C ARG A 7 -3.05 20.77 -0.88
N LEU A 8 -2.79 19.50 -1.22
CA LEU A 8 -3.85 18.47 -1.34
C LEU A 8 -4.20 17.87 0.03
N PHE A 9 -3.20 17.55 0.84
CA PHE A 9 -3.31 17.19 2.26
C PHE A 9 -1.96 17.38 2.96
N GLU A 10 -1.95 17.33 4.29
CA GLU A 10 -0.72 17.31 5.09
C GLU A 10 -0.16 15.89 5.13
N ASP A 11 1.04 15.69 4.61
CA ASP A 11 1.67 14.36 4.59
C ASP A 11 2.32 14.08 5.95
N PRO A 12 1.81 13.11 6.72
CA PRO A 12 2.33 12.80 8.05
C PRO A 12 3.57 11.91 8.01
N THR A 13 3.96 11.40 6.82
CA THR A 13 5.05 10.45 6.69
C THR A 13 6.42 11.13 6.74
N PRO A 14 7.48 10.42 7.18
CA PRO A 14 8.83 10.97 7.20
C PRO A 14 9.24 11.43 5.81
N ASN A 15 9.87 12.60 5.69
CA ASN A 15 10.31 13.16 4.40
C ASN A 15 9.18 13.37 3.36
N GLY A 16 7.91 13.28 3.77
CA GLY A 16 6.76 13.47 2.89
C GLY A 16 6.67 12.44 1.77
N LEU A 17 6.79 11.15 2.07
CA LEU A 17 6.77 10.04 1.10
C LEU A 17 5.51 10.00 0.23
N LEU A 18 4.35 10.34 0.78
CA LEU A 18 3.11 10.30 0.00
C LEU A 18 3.09 11.40 -1.05
N ASN A 19 3.54 12.60 -0.71
CA ASN A 19 3.60 13.72 -1.64
C ASN A 19 4.75 13.58 -2.64
N SER A 20 5.96 13.32 -2.15
CA SER A 20 7.21 13.38 -2.93
C SER A 20 7.47 12.13 -3.77
N ARG A 21 7.10 10.96 -3.26
CA ARG A 21 7.38 9.66 -3.89
C ARG A 21 6.14 9.07 -4.55
N PHE A 22 5.04 8.91 -3.80
CA PHE A 22 3.83 8.30 -4.34
C PHE A 22 3.11 9.22 -5.34
N LEU A 23 2.67 10.41 -4.92
CA LEU A 23 1.88 11.31 -5.77
C LEU A 23 2.71 11.88 -6.91
N LYS A 24 3.83 12.55 -6.61
CA LYS A 24 4.68 13.16 -7.65
C LYS A 24 5.17 12.11 -8.64
N GLY A 25 5.67 10.96 -8.17
CA GLY A 25 6.13 9.87 -9.05
C GLY A 25 5.02 9.36 -9.96
N SER A 26 3.83 9.11 -9.42
CA SER A 26 2.68 8.66 -10.22
C SER A 26 2.22 9.73 -11.23
N LEU A 27 2.25 11.00 -10.85
CA LEU A 27 1.91 12.10 -11.75
C LEU A 27 2.94 12.28 -12.86
N ASP A 28 4.22 12.14 -12.56
CA ASP A 28 5.30 12.18 -13.54
C ASP A 28 5.12 11.07 -14.59
N ILE A 29 4.77 9.85 -14.17
CA ILE A 29 4.41 8.76 -15.11
C ILE A 29 3.17 9.15 -15.92
N SER A 30 2.11 9.64 -15.27
CA SER A 30 0.85 9.98 -15.94
C SER A 30 1.01 11.08 -17.00
N SER A 31 1.95 12.02 -16.80
CA SER A 31 2.24 13.11 -17.73
C SER A 31 2.84 12.64 -19.06
N ARG A 32 3.35 11.39 -19.11
CA ARG A 32 3.95 10.77 -20.30
C ARG A 32 2.98 9.84 -21.04
N MET A 33 1.77 9.66 -20.52
CA MET A 33 0.76 8.78 -21.10
C MET A 33 -0.16 9.55 -22.05
N GLU A 34 -0.70 8.84 -23.04
CA GLU A 34 -1.74 9.35 -23.94
C GLU A 34 -3.12 9.23 -23.28
N LEU A 35 -3.36 10.04 -22.24
CA LEU A 35 -4.65 10.15 -21.56
C LEU A 35 -5.39 11.42 -21.98
N SER A 36 -6.70 11.32 -22.15
CA SER A 36 -7.59 12.48 -22.23
C SER A 36 -7.58 13.28 -20.92
N GLN A 37 -8.03 14.54 -20.96
CA GLN A 37 -8.08 15.39 -19.77
C GLN A 37 -8.98 14.78 -18.67
N GLU A 38 -10.10 14.17 -19.05
CA GLU A 38 -11.00 13.49 -18.11
C GLU A 38 -10.33 12.27 -17.46
N GLU A 39 -9.64 11.44 -18.23
CA GLU A 39 -8.87 10.30 -17.69
C GLU A 39 -7.76 10.77 -16.74
N GLN A 40 -7.05 11.86 -17.06
CA GLN A 40 -6.01 12.44 -16.19
C GLN A 40 -6.60 12.93 -14.85
N GLU A 41 -7.76 13.61 -14.90
CA GLU A 41 -8.45 14.06 -13.69
C GLU A 41 -8.92 12.88 -12.84
N GLN A 42 -9.45 11.82 -13.47
CA GLN A 42 -9.82 10.58 -12.77
C GLN A 42 -8.61 9.91 -12.12
N VAL A 43 -7.47 9.82 -12.81
CA VAL A 43 -6.21 9.31 -12.23
C VAL A 43 -5.83 10.14 -11.00
N LEU A 44 -5.76 11.47 -11.14
CA LEU A 44 -5.41 12.36 -10.02
C LEU A 44 -6.34 12.13 -8.82
N VAL A 45 -7.65 12.09 -9.02
CA VAL A 45 -8.63 11.86 -7.94
C VAL A 45 -8.37 10.53 -7.23
N VAL A 46 -8.14 9.45 -7.98
CA VAL A 46 -7.84 8.14 -7.38
C VAL A 46 -6.52 8.19 -6.60
N LEU A 47 -5.47 8.79 -7.16
CA LEU A 47 -4.18 8.94 -6.48
C LEU A 47 -4.30 9.70 -5.17
N VAL A 48 -5.03 10.82 -5.15
CA VAL A 48 -5.27 11.59 -3.92
C VAL A 48 -6.06 10.77 -2.90
N LEU A 49 -7.07 10.01 -3.33
CA LEU A 49 -7.84 9.15 -2.43
C LEU A 49 -6.95 8.06 -1.80
N VAL A 50 -6.13 7.37 -2.60
CA VAL A 50 -5.18 6.36 -2.09
C VAL A 50 -4.18 7.00 -1.12
N ALA A 51 -3.59 8.13 -1.48
CA ALA A 51 -2.63 8.84 -0.64
C ALA A 51 -3.24 9.25 0.71
N ARG A 52 -4.49 9.74 0.73
CA ARG A 52 -5.20 10.06 1.98
C ARG A 52 -5.44 8.83 2.86
N LYS A 53 -5.70 7.66 2.26
CA LYS A 53 -5.86 6.41 3.01
C LYS A 53 -4.54 5.93 3.61
N LEU A 54 -3.46 5.98 2.84
CA LEU A 54 -2.11 5.67 3.34
C LEU A 54 -1.65 6.67 4.42
N ALA A 55 -2.01 7.95 4.31
CA ALA A 55 -1.76 8.96 5.33
C ALA A 55 -2.48 8.63 6.64
N SER A 56 -3.77 8.29 6.54
CA SER A 56 -4.59 7.91 7.69
C SER A 56 -4.05 6.63 8.35
N MET A 57 -3.65 5.62 7.56
CA MET A 57 -2.96 4.43 8.10
C MET A 57 -1.71 4.81 8.89
N TYR A 58 -0.85 5.67 8.34
CA TYR A 58 0.37 6.10 9.03
C TYR A 58 0.05 6.83 10.34
N GLN A 59 -0.98 7.68 10.35
CA GLN A 59 -1.40 8.40 11.56
C GLN A 59 -1.88 7.44 12.65
N HIS A 60 -2.70 6.44 12.33
CA HIS A 60 -3.15 5.45 13.30
C HIS A 60 -1.99 4.59 13.83
N LYS A 61 -1.04 4.23 12.97
CA LYS A 61 0.21 3.57 13.40
C LYS A 61 1.01 4.44 14.38
N ALA A 62 1.22 5.72 14.06
CA ALA A 62 1.98 6.63 14.93
C ALA A 62 1.26 6.84 16.27
N LYS A 63 -0.06 7.01 16.28
CA LYS A 63 -0.84 7.13 17.51
C LYS A 63 -0.81 5.86 18.35
N PHE A 64 -0.89 4.68 17.73
CA PHE A 64 -0.72 3.40 18.43
C PHE A 64 0.64 3.35 19.14
N GLN A 65 1.71 3.75 18.46
CA GLN A 65 3.06 3.84 19.02
C GLN A 65 3.14 4.79 20.21
N ASP A 66 2.53 5.98 20.10
CA ASP A 66 2.50 6.97 21.18
C ASP A 66 1.73 6.47 22.41
N VAL A 67 0.56 5.87 22.19
CA VAL A 67 -0.25 5.27 23.26
C VAL A 67 0.51 4.12 23.94
N LEU A 68 1.15 3.25 23.15
CA LEU A 68 1.94 2.14 23.66
C LEU A 68 3.13 2.61 24.50
N ALA A 69 3.89 3.60 24.02
CA ALA A 69 5.02 4.16 24.76
C ALA A 69 4.58 4.80 26.09
N SER A 70 3.43 5.48 26.09
CA SER A 70 2.83 6.04 27.29
C SER A 70 2.41 4.97 28.30
N LEU A 71 1.81 3.87 27.84
CA LEU A 71 1.46 2.71 28.68
C LEU A 71 2.70 2.05 29.28
N VAL A 72 3.71 1.77 28.46
CA VAL A 72 4.99 1.20 28.91
C VAL A 72 5.60 2.07 30.01
N THR A 73 5.68 3.39 29.79
CA THR A 73 6.20 4.32 30.79
C THR A 73 5.42 4.28 32.12
N ARG A 74 4.08 4.16 32.06
CA ARG A 74 3.24 4.06 33.26
C ARG A 74 3.44 2.75 34.00
N VAL A 75 3.56 1.64 33.29
CA VAL A 75 3.79 0.32 33.89
C VAL A 75 5.21 0.22 34.46
N GLU A 76 6.23 0.75 33.77
CA GLU A 76 7.61 0.81 34.28
C GLU A 76 7.76 1.64 35.55
N ALA A 77 6.93 2.67 35.73
CA ALA A 77 6.93 3.49 36.94
C ALA A 77 6.29 2.79 38.16
N ARG A 78 5.60 1.66 37.97
CA ARG A 78 5.01 0.88 39.05
C ARG A 78 6.05 -0.01 39.70
N ARG A 79 5.81 -0.36 40.96
CA ARG A 79 6.62 -1.40 41.61
C ARG A 79 6.19 -2.75 41.04
N PRO A 80 7.12 -3.69 40.80
CA PRO A 80 6.76 -5.04 40.39
C PRO A 80 5.72 -5.63 41.36
N PRO A 81 4.74 -6.37 40.82
CA PRO A 81 3.70 -6.96 41.64
C PRO A 81 4.28 -7.89 42.72
N ASP A 82 3.77 -7.75 43.96
CA ASP A 82 4.04 -8.62 45.11
C ASP A 82 2.69 -9.19 45.56
N PRO A 83 2.44 -10.52 45.48
CA PRO A 83 3.38 -11.65 45.35
C PRO A 83 3.88 -11.93 43.91
N PRO A 84 4.99 -12.69 43.76
CA PRO A 84 5.69 -12.98 42.49
C PRO A 84 4.92 -13.83 41.46
N PHE A 85 3.61 -14.01 41.64
CA PHE A 85 2.73 -14.74 40.73
C PHE A 85 1.63 -13.85 40.12
N ALA A 86 1.57 -12.58 40.52
CA ALA A 86 0.60 -11.64 39.99
C ALA A 86 1.18 -10.94 38.75
N GLU A 87 0.44 -10.95 37.64
CA GLU A 87 0.69 -10.07 36.49
C GLU A 87 -0.20 -8.84 36.64
N GLU A 88 0.39 -7.65 36.58
CA GLU A 88 -0.39 -6.41 36.49
C GLU A 88 -0.56 -6.07 35.01
N ILE A 89 -1.81 -6.13 34.53
CA ILE A 89 -2.16 -5.86 33.13
C ILE A 89 -2.85 -4.50 33.05
N GLU A 90 -2.26 -3.56 32.32
CA GLU A 90 -2.90 -2.30 31.96
C GLU A 90 -3.50 -2.42 30.56
N LEU A 91 -4.81 -2.68 30.50
CA LEU A 91 -5.59 -2.78 29.26
C LEU A 91 -5.80 -1.39 28.64
N SER A 92 -5.83 -1.32 27.31
CA SER A 92 -6.00 -0.08 26.56
C SER A 92 -6.99 -0.24 25.41
N GLN A 93 -8.13 0.42 25.57
CA GLN A 93 -9.10 0.58 24.48
C GLN A 93 -8.52 1.41 23.33
N ASP A 94 -7.65 2.37 23.61
CA ASP A 94 -7.04 3.22 22.59
C ASP A 94 -6.12 2.42 21.66
N LEU A 95 -5.32 1.48 22.20
CA LEU A 95 -4.52 0.56 21.37
C LEU A 95 -5.41 -0.28 20.44
N PHE A 96 -6.54 -0.77 20.95
CA PHE A 96 -7.52 -1.52 20.15
C PHE A 96 -8.09 -0.66 19.01
N ILE A 97 -8.56 0.54 19.32
CA ILE A 97 -9.18 1.46 18.35
C ILE A 97 -8.19 1.83 17.24
N GLU A 98 -6.97 2.22 17.61
CA GLU A 98 -5.97 2.64 16.62
C GLU A 98 -5.53 1.48 15.72
N PHE A 99 -5.48 0.24 16.24
CA PHE A 99 -5.21 -0.94 15.42
C PHE A 99 -6.36 -1.31 14.47
N ASP A 100 -7.62 -1.26 14.93
CA ASP A 100 -8.77 -1.52 14.06
C ASP A 100 -8.88 -0.46 12.95
N GLU A 101 -8.79 0.82 13.30
CA GLU A 101 -8.83 1.91 12.32
C GLU A 101 -7.67 1.81 11.32
N PHE A 102 -6.47 1.41 11.75
CA PHE A 102 -5.36 1.13 10.84
C PHE A 102 -5.74 0.08 9.77
N LEU A 103 -6.36 -1.03 10.17
CA LEU A 103 -6.79 -2.09 9.25
C LEU A 103 -7.98 -1.67 8.36
N VAL A 104 -8.87 -0.82 8.88
CA VAL A 104 -9.95 -0.19 8.09
C VAL A 104 -9.35 0.64 6.95
N GLN A 105 -8.34 1.47 7.26
CA GLN A 105 -7.71 2.31 6.24
C GLN A 105 -6.89 1.47 5.25
N LEU A 106 -6.24 0.39 5.67
CA LEU A 106 -5.58 -0.58 4.77
C LEU A 106 -6.55 -1.11 3.72
N LYS A 107 -7.70 -1.65 4.15
CA LYS A 107 -8.70 -2.19 3.22
C LYS A 107 -9.20 -1.11 2.28
N SER A 108 -9.43 0.09 2.80
CA SER A 108 -9.89 1.23 2.00
C SER A 108 -8.86 1.66 0.95
N ALA A 109 -7.56 1.66 1.28
CA ALA A 109 -6.48 1.94 0.34
C ALA A 109 -6.45 0.91 -0.81
N LEU A 110 -6.55 -0.39 -0.49
CA LEU A 110 -6.62 -1.46 -1.48
C LEU A 110 -7.85 -1.34 -2.40
N ASP A 111 -9.01 -0.95 -1.84
CA ASP A 111 -10.23 -0.76 -2.64
C ASP A 111 -10.17 0.46 -3.55
N HIS A 112 -9.41 1.50 -3.16
CA HIS A 112 -9.22 2.67 -4.00
C HIS A 112 -8.13 2.47 -5.05
N VAL A 113 -7.04 1.76 -4.73
CA VAL A 113 -5.92 1.61 -5.68
C VAL A 113 -6.35 0.87 -6.95
N VAL A 114 -7.23 -0.13 -6.85
CA VAL A 114 -7.74 -0.85 -8.03
C VAL A 114 -8.56 0.02 -8.96
N LYS A 115 -9.06 1.17 -8.50
CA LYS A 115 -9.83 2.09 -9.34
C LYS A 115 -8.94 2.88 -10.31
N VAL A 116 -7.61 2.85 -10.14
CA VAL A 116 -6.68 3.48 -11.08
C VAL A 116 -6.78 2.85 -12.48
N LEU A 117 -7.25 1.61 -12.58
CA LEU A 117 -7.45 0.91 -13.85
C LEU A 117 -8.68 1.40 -14.62
N VAL A 118 -9.62 2.13 -14.00
CA VAL A 118 -10.81 2.68 -14.68
C VAL A 118 -10.43 3.60 -15.86
N PRO A 119 -9.60 4.65 -15.67
CA PRO A 119 -9.14 5.49 -16.78
C PRO A 119 -8.15 4.79 -17.74
N ILE A 120 -7.65 3.62 -17.39
CA ILE A 120 -6.68 2.86 -18.22
C ILE A 120 -7.38 1.92 -19.17
N LEU A 121 -8.28 1.08 -18.63
CA LEU A 121 -9.00 0.03 -19.35
C LEU A 121 -10.38 0.49 -19.82
N GLY A 122 -10.91 1.57 -19.25
CA GLY A 122 -12.24 2.12 -19.48
C GLY A 122 -13.29 1.56 -18.52
N ALA A 123 -14.21 2.42 -18.07
CA ALA A 123 -15.25 2.08 -17.08
C ALA A 123 -16.21 0.96 -17.51
N ARG A 124 -16.35 0.69 -18.82
CA ARG A 124 -17.15 -0.43 -19.34
C ARG A 124 -16.47 -1.79 -19.17
N ARG A 125 -15.13 -1.81 -19.15
CA ARG A 125 -14.33 -3.04 -19.03
C ARG A 125 -13.93 -3.29 -17.58
N TRP A 126 -13.54 -2.24 -16.85
CA TRP A 126 -13.13 -2.35 -15.45
C TRP A 126 -14.26 -1.95 -14.49
N THR A 127 -14.99 -2.97 -14.01
CA THR A 127 -16.12 -2.78 -13.08
C THR A 127 -15.75 -3.05 -11.62
N ILE A 128 -14.52 -3.50 -11.35
CA ILE A 128 -14.05 -3.83 -10.00
C ILE A 128 -13.98 -2.57 -9.15
N ARG A 129 -14.68 -2.59 -8.02
CA ARG A 129 -14.73 -1.49 -7.04
C ARG A 129 -13.96 -1.76 -5.76
N THR A 130 -13.57 -3.02 -5.53
CA THR A 130 -12.94 -3.49 -4.30
C THR A 130 -11.88 -4.55 -4.60
N PHE A 131 -10.87 -4.65 -3.74
CA PHE A 131 -9.83 -5.69 -3.74
C PHE A 131 -10.36 -7.06 -3.23
N ALA A 132 -11.67 -7.27 -3.21
CA ALA A 132 -12.34 -8.38 -2.54
C ALA A 132 -11.71 -9.76 -2.81
N LYS A 133 -11.83 -10.66 -1.82
CA LYS A 133 -11.34 -12.05 -1.88
C LYS A 133 -9.86 -12.13 -2.25
N ARG A 134 -8.96 -11.55 -1.45
CA ARG A 134 -7.49 -11.69 -1.64
C ARG A 134 -6.96 -11.16 -2.98
N GLY A 135 -7.71 -10.29 -3.67
CA GLY A 135 -7.36 -9.85 -5.02
C GLY A 135 -7.77 -10.83 -6.13
N ASP A 136 -8.41 -11.97 -5.85
CA ASP A 136 -8.86 -12.91 -6.89
C ASP A 136 -9.88 -12.27 -7.85
N GLY A 137 -10.68 -11.33 -7.33
CA GLY A 137 -11.56 -10.51 -8.17
C GLY A 137 -10.78 -9.64 -9.16
N VAL A 138 -9.67 -9.06 -8.70
CA VAL A 138 -8.77 -8.22 -9.51
C VAL A 138 -8.04 -9.08 -10.55
N ILE A 139 -7.54 -10.26 -10.18
CA ILE A 139 -6.86 -11.20 -11.09
C ILE A 139 -7.80 -11.60 -12.23
N ARG A 140 -8.99 -12.12 -11.91
CA ARG A 140 -9.97 -12.53 -12.94
C ARG A 140 -10.38 -11.37 -13.84
N ALA A 141 -10.53 -10.17 -13.28
CA ALA A 141 -10.83 -8.99 -14.07
C ALA A 141 -9.67 -8.60 -14.99
N LEU A 142 -8.42 -8.66 -14.53
CA LEU A 142 -7.25 -8.41 -15.38
C LEU A 142 -7.13 -9.47 -16.48
N GLU A 143 -7.42 -10.74 -16.20
CA GLU A 143 -7.40 -11.81 -17.20
C GLU A 143 -8.48 -11.66 -18.28
N SER A 144 -9.69 -11.21 -17.89
CA SER A 144 -10.86 -11.18 -18.77
C SER A 144 -11.15 -9.82 -19.42
N ALA A 145 -10.86 -8.71 -18.72
CA ALA A 145 -11.20 -7.36 -19.17
C ALA A 145 -10.06 -6.66 -19.92
N SER A 146 -8.85 -7.20 -19.89
CA SER A 146 -7.69 -6.59 -20.55
C SER A 146 -7.78 -6.74 -22.07
N PRO A 147 -7.73 -5.64 -22.84
CA PRO A 147 -7.51 -5.68 -24.27
C PRO A 147 -6.24 -6.48 -24.62
N SER A 148 -6.20 -7.06 -25.82
CA SER A 148 -5.05 -7.86 -26.29
C SER A 148 -3.72 -7.09 -26.22
N GLU A 149 -3.75 -5.78 -26.45
CA GLU A 149 -2.61 -4.87 -26.34
C GLU A 149 -2.04 -4.71 -24.93
N TYR A 150 -2.83 -4.95 -23.88
CA TYR A 150 -2.37 -4.85 -22.48
C TYR A 150 -2.16 -6.21 -21.80
N ARG A 151 -2.45 -7.32 -22.49
CA ARG A 151 -2.48 -8.65 -21.89
C ARG A 151 -1.18 -9.03 -21.18
N GLU A 152 -0.04 -8.76 -21.79
CA GLU A 152 1.29 -9.04 -21.20
C GLU A 152 1.52 -8.20 -19.94
N ARG A 153 1.19 -6.91 -19.97
CA ARG A 153 1.32 -6.01 -18.83
C ARG A 153 0.36 -6.40 -17.70
N SER A 154 -0.85 -6.83 -18.02
CA SER A 154 -1.81 -7.35 -17.04
C SER A 154 -1.31 -8.64 -16.39
N PHE A 155 -0.71 -9.53 -17.16
CA PHE A 155 -0.08 -10.74 -16.63
C PHE A 155 1.09 -10.40 -15.68
N ALA A 156 1.92 -9.42 -16.04
CA ALA A 156 2.98 -8.94 -15.15
C ALA A 156 2.44 -8.38 -13.83
N ILE A 157 1.33 -7.62 -13.83
CA ILE A 157 0.66 -7.17 -12.59
C ILE A 157 0.20 -8.36 -11.76
N ILE A 158 -0.39 -9.38 -12.38
CA ILE A 158 -0.87 -10.55 -11.65
C ILE A 158 0.29 -11.30 -10.99
N GLU A 159 1.30 -11.69 -11.79
CA GLU A 159 2.35 -12.60 -11.35
C GLU A 159 3.42 -11.94 -10.48
N HIS A 160 3.77 -10.68 -10.77
CA HIS A 160 4.87 -10.00 -10.07
C HIS A 160 4.41 -9.08 -8.95
N LEU A 161 3.11 -8.78 -8.89
CA LEU A 161 2.57 -7.86 -7.88
C LEU A 161 1.43 -8.46 -7.07
N ILE A 162 0.33 -8.92 -7.68
CA ILE A 162 -0.81 -9.38 -6.89
C ILE A 162 -0.49 -10.69 -6.17
N ARG A 163 -0.09 -11.74 -6.90
CA ARG A 163 0.16 -13.08 -6.33
C ARG A 163 1.19 -13.08 -5.18
N PRO A 164 2.37 -12.44 -5.31
CA PRO A 164 3.37 -12.46 -4.24
C PRO A 164 2.91 -11.73 -2.97
N ASN A 165 1.91 -10.86 -3.08
CA ASN A 165 1.41 -10.05 -1.97
C ASN A 165 0.10 -10.61 -1.35
N GLN A 166 -0.47 -11.70 -1.88
CA GLN A 166 -1.76 -12.21 -1.40
C GLN A 166 -1.73 -12.66 0.07
N GLU A 167 -0.60 -13.22 0.53
CA GLU A 167 -0.50 -13.76 1.89
C GLU A 167 -0.66 -12.68 2.96
N TRP A 168 0.17 -11.63 2.92
CA TRP A 168 0.09 -10.55 3.93
C TRP A 168 -1.21 -9.74 3.80
N ILE A 169 -1.72 -9.57 2.57
CA ILE A 169 -3.02 -8.91 2.34
C ILE A 169 -4.12 -9.73 3.02
N GLN A 170 -4.10 -11.05 2.83
CA GLN A 170 -5.10 -11.92 3.44
C GLN A 170 -5.00 -11.91 4.96
N MET A 171 -3.80 -12.05 5.51
CA MET A 171 -3.56 -12.00 6.94
C MET A 171 -4.14 -10.70 7.54
N SER A 172 -3.92 -9.56 6.87
CA SER A 172 -4.40 -8.27 7.37
C SER A 172 -5.93 -8.11 7.26
N ILE A 173 -6.55 -8.67 6.23
CA ILE A 173 -8.01 -8.70 6.09
C ILE A 173 -8.63 -9.62 7.14
N ASP A 174 -8.05 -10.82 7.34
CA ASP A 174 -8.53 -11.76 8.36
C ASP A 174 -8.38 -11.19 9.78
N ALA A 175 -7.29 -10.47 10.05
CA ALA A 175 -7.11 -9.75 11.31
C ALA A 175 -8.28 -8.80 11.57
N ARG A 176 -8.64 -8.00 10.57
CA ARG A 176 -9.77 -7.08 10.64
C ARG A 176 -11.10 -7.79 10.85
N ASP A 177 -11.35 -8.85 10.10
CA ASP A 177 -12.60 -9.60 10.20
C ASP A 177 -12.71 -10.24 11.60
N ARG A 178 -11.60 -10.78 12.14
CA ARG A 178 -11.55 -11.32 13.50
C ARG A 178 -11.77 -10.26 14.59
N LEU A 179 -11.26 -9.04 14.43
CA LEU A 179 -11.57 -7.95 15.35
C LEU A 179 -13.06 -7.59 15.32
N ASN A 180 -13.72 -7.66 14.16
CA ASN A 180 -15.14 -7.34 14.04
C ASN A 180 -16.07 -8.46 14.54
N HIS A 181 -15.60 -9.71 14.56
CA HIS A 181 -16.39 -10.90 14.95
C HIS A 181 -16.13 -11.37 16.40
N PHE A 182 -15.97 -10.43 17.34
CA PHE A 182 -15.65 -10.63 18.77
C PHE A 182 -16.24 -11.86 19.51
N LEU A 183 -17.37 -12.41 19.07
CA LEU A 183 -18.10 -13.46 19.76
C LEU A 183 -17.74 -14.90 19.33
N ASP A 184 -17.11 -15.12 18.17
CA ASP A 184 -16.88 -16.46 17.58
C ASP A 184 -15.40 -16.75 17.24
N GLY A 185 -14.49 -16.46 18.19
CA GLY A 185 -13.04 -16.70 17.99
C GLY A 185 -12.27 -15.50 17.41
N GLY A 186 -12.80 -14.29 17.61
CA GLY A 186 -12.15 -13.02 17.30
C GLY A 186 -10.96 -12.68 18.21
N ILE A 187 -10.25 -11.60 17.87
CA ILE A 187 -9.19 -11.05 18.74
C ILE A 187 -9.87 -10.24 19.83
N SER A 188 -9.76 -10.68 21.08
CA SER A 188 -10.33 -9.94 22.21
C SER A 188 -9.59 -8.62 22.47
N TRP A 189 -10.29 -7.64 23.01
CA TRP A 189 -9.72 -6.35 23.42
C TRP A 189 -8.74 -6.53 24.59
N GLU A 190 -8.84 -7.64 25.34
CA GLU A 190 -7.93 -7.99 26.43
C GLU A 190 -6.49 -8.26 25.94
N TYR A 191 -6.29 -8.56 24.65
CA TYR A 191 -4.95 -8.70 24.07
C TYR A 191 -4.23 -7.35 23.87
N PHE A 192 -4.94 -6.23 24.06
CA PHE A 192 -4.42 -4.88 23.92
C PHE A 192 -4.07 -4.30 25.29
N GLY A 193 -3.05 -4.87 25.92
CA GLY A 193 -2.53 -4.40 27.20
C GLY A 193 -1.01 -4.48 27.29
N VAL A 194 -0.47 -3.72 28.22
CA VAL A 194 0.93 -3.84 28.64
C VAL A 194 0.95 -4.50 30.01
N CYS A 195 1.78 -5.52 30.19
CA CYS A 195 1.94 -6.16 31.49
C CYS A 195 3.39 -6.12 31.98
N GLN A 196 3.54 -6.09 33.30
CA GLN A 196 4.83 -6.31 33.95
C GLN A 196 4.82 -7.68 34.61
N THR A 197 5.80 -8.51 34.24
CA THR A 197 6.04 -9.81 34.89
C THR A 197 6.62 -9.63 36.30
N ALA A 198 6.60 -10.68 37.10
CA ALA A 198 7.21 -10.68 38.43
C ALA A 198 8.72 -10.41 38.40
N GLU A 199 9.40 -10.75 37.29
CA GLU A 199 10.81 -10.44 37.04
C GLU A 199 11.05 -8.99 36.61
N GLY A 200 10.00 -8.18 36.51
CA GLY A 200 10.07 -6.77 36.08
C GLY A 200 10.15 -6.59 34.57
N VAL A 201 10.05 -7.66 33.77
CA VAL A 201 10.03 -7.59 32.31
C VAL A 201 8.68 -7.05 31.83
N ILE A 202 8.72 -6.02 31.00
CA ILE A 202 7.54 -5.43 30.35
C ILE A 202 7.20 -6.24 29.09
N GLN A 203 5.95 -6.67 28.97
CA GLN A 203 5.42 -7.28 27.76
C GLN A 203 4.39 -6.35 27.12
N THR A 204 4.49 -6.18 25.82
CA THR A 204 3.57 -5.40 24.99
C THR A 204 2.66 -6.33 24.19
N PRO A 205 1.56 -5.84 23.59
CA PRO A 205 0.69 -6.64 22.75
C PRO A 205 1.48 -7.38 21.66
N LYS A 206 1.26 -8.70 21.56
CA LYS A 206 1.93 -9.58 20.60
C LYS A 206 0.96 -10.07 19.53
N TRP A 207 1.44 -10.14 18.30
CA TRP A 207 0.75 -10.81 17.19
C TRP A 207 1.14 -12.29 17.11
N ALA A 208 2.43 -12.58 17.31
CA ALA A 208 3.01 -13.91 17.36
C ALA A 208 4.03 -13.99 18.51
N ALA A 209 4.59 -15.18 18.78
CA ALA A 209 5.51 -15.39 19.90
C ALA A 209 6.71 -14.41 19.92
N ASP A 210 7.23 -14.10 18.72
CA ASP A 210 8.40 -13.29 18.43
C ASP A 210 8.08 -11.94 17.77
N GLN A 211 6.80 -11.60 17.59
CA GLN A 211 6.37 -10.39 16.89
C GLN A 211 5.38 -9.58 17.72
N THR A 212 5.72 -8.32 18.00
CA THR A 212 4.80 -7.36 18.62
C THR A 212 3.79 -6.83 17.61
N LEU A 213 2.66 -6.33 18.11
CA LEU A 213 1.65 -5.72 17.25
C LEU A 213 2.16 -4.45 16.55
N ASP A 214 3.01 -3.68 17.22
CA ASP A 214 3.70 -2.51 16.65
C ASP A 214 4.57 -2.90 15.44
N GLN A 215 5.41 -3.94 15.59
CA GLN A 215 6.23 -4.46 14.50
C GLN A 215 5.39 -4.94 13.31
N LEU A 216 4.25 -5.59 13.58
CA LEU A 216 3.31 -5.98 12.54
C LEU A 216 2.77 -4.75 11.79
N MET A 217 2.31 -3.71 12.50
CA MET A 217 1.76 -2.50 11.88
C MET A 217 2.80 -1.80 10.99
N GLU A 218 4.05 -1.76 11.41
CA GLU A 218 5.16 -1.22 10.60
C GLU A 218 5.33 -2.02 9.29
N ILE A 219 5.38 -3.35 9.37
CA ILE A 219 5.51 -4.23 8.21
C ILE A 219 4.32 -4.08 7.26
N VAL A 220 3.09 -4.09 7.81
CA VAL A 220 1.86 -3.97 7.02
C VAL A 220 1.78 -2.61 6.35
N TRP A 221 2.14 -1.52 7.04
CA TRP A 221 2.17 -0.18 6.43
C TRP A 221 3.19 -0.10 5.29
N ALA A 222 4.41 -0.59 5.52
CA ALA A 222 5.46 -0.59 4.51
C ALA A 222 5.08 -1.41 3.27
N ASN A 223 4.48 -2.58 3.48
CA ASN A 223 3.99 -3.44 2.40
C ASN A 223 2.83 -2.79 1.64
N ALA A 224 1.86 -2.20 2.34
CA ALA A 224 0.73 -1.52 1.73
C ALA A 224 1.16 -0.32 0.89
N PHE A 225 2.06 0.53 1.41
CA PHE A 225 2.61 1.67 0.68
C PHE A 225 3.29 1.21 -0.62
N ARG A 226 4.21 0.24 -0.53
CA ARG A 226 4.93 -0.30 -1.70
C ARG A 226 3.99 -0.97 -2.69
N PHE A 227 3.03 -1.75 -2.21
CA PHE A 227 2.03 -2.38 -3.06
C PHE A 227 1.22 -1.34 -3.83
N CYS A 228 0.75 -0.28 -3.16
CA CYS A 228 0.02 0.79 -3.83
C CYS A 228 0.89 1.52 -4.87
N GLU A 229 2.15 1.81 -4.55
CA GLU A 229 3.10 2.44 -5.45
C GLU A 229 3.36 1.57 -6.70
N ASP A 230 3.71 0.30 -6.50
CA ASP A 230 3.95 -0.67 -7.59
C ASP A 230 2.68 -0.89 -8.44
N PHE A 231 1.50 -0.98 -7.80
CA PHE A 231 0.23 -1.19 -8.50
C PHE A 231 -0.12 -0.02 -9.40
N VAL A 232 0.01 1.20 -8.89
CA VAL A 232 -0.23 2.41 -9.68
C VAL A 232 0.78 2.49 -10.81
N ALA A 233 2.07 2.32 -10.53
CA ALA A 233 3.11 2.41 -11.56
C ALA A 233 2.87 1.42 -12.70
N PHE A 234 2.60 0.14 -12.39
CA PHE A 234 2.35 -0.87 -13.42
C PHE A 234 1.03 -0.63 -14.16
N SER A 235 -0.01 -0.16 -13.48
CA SER A 235 -1.29 0.17 -14.11
C SER A 235 -1.13 1.35 -15.08
N LEU A 236 -0.42 2.40 -14.68
CA LEU A 236 -0.13 3.55 -15.54
C LEU A 236 0.77 3.15 -16.72
N ALA A 237 1.75 2.27 -16.50
CA ALA A 237 2.60 1.75 -17.56
C ALA A 237 1.84 1.04 -18.70
N MET A 238 0.61 0.58 -18.48
CA MET A 238 -0.23 0.04 -19.54
C MET A 238 -0.49 1.03 -20.67
N ARG A 239 -0.54 2.33 -20.41
CA ARG A 239 -0.76 3.38 -21.43
C ARG A 239 0.51 4.18 -21.74
N LEU A 240 1.68 3.74 -21.27
CA LEU A 240 2.94 4.33 -21.72
C LEU A 240 3.21 3.94 -23.18
N PRO A 241 3.61 4.91 -24.04
CA PRO A 241 4.06 4.61 -25.39
C PRO A 241 5.22 3.62 -25.38
N LYS A 242 5.34 2.79 -26.42
CA LYS A 242 6.36 1.72 -26.51
C LYS A 242 7.81 2.24 -26.48
N ALA A 243 8.02 3.52 -26.79
CA ALA A 243 9.32 4.17 -26.71
C ALA A 243 9.74 4.52 -25.27
N PHE A 244 8.88 4.24 -24.28
CA PHE A 244 9.18 4.49 -22.88
C PHE A 244 9.07 3.20 -22.06
N ALA A 245 9.92 3.08 -21.06
CA ALA A 245 9.90 2.04 -20.05
C ALA A 245 9.87 2.66 -18.65
N LEU A 246 9.40 1.89 -17.67
CA LEU A 246 9.58 2.22 -16.27
C LEU A 246 10.93 1.67 -15.80
N GLN A 247 11.76 2.54 -15.24
CA GLN A 247 12.93 2.16 -14.47
C GLN A 247 12.60 2.22 -12.99
N ARG A 248 12.86 1.13 -12.28
CA ARG A 248 12.74 1.06 -10.82
C ARG A 248 14.06 1.52 -10.18
N GLY A 249 13.98 2.54 -9.35
CA GLY A 249 15.05 3.04 -8.50
C GLY A 249 15.16 2.31 -7.16
N PRO A 250 15.98 2.83 -6.24
CA PRO A 250 16.16 2.25 -4.91
C PRO A 250 14.85 2.18 -4.10
N THR A 251 14.64 1.10 -3.36
CA THR A 251 13.38 0.82 -2.66
C THR A 251 13.32 1.31 -1.21
N ALA A 252 14.43 1.84 -0.68
CA ALA A 252 14.51 2.31 0.72
C ALA A 252 13.45 3.39 1.00
N LEU A 253 12.61 3.17 2.02
CA LEU A 253 11.50 4.07 2.38
C LEU A 253 11.98 5.40 2.96
N GLU A 254 13.23 5.49 3.40
CA GLU A 254 13.81 6.74 3.91
C GLU A 254 14.00 7.80 2.81
N ARG A 255 14.02 7.38 1.54
CA ARG A 255 14.17 8.29 0.39
C ARG A 255 12.80 8.78 -0.09
N GLY A 256 12.62 10.10 -0.07
CA GLY A 256 11.45 10.79 -0.64
C GLY A 256 11.44 10.82 -2.18
N ASP A 257 12.46 10.27 -2.85
CA ASP A 257 12.49 10.21 -4.31
C ASP A 257 11.47 9.19 -4.84
N PRO A 258 10.82 9.46 -5.98
CA PRO A 258 10.01 8.47 -6.68
C PRO A 258 10.77 7.17 -6.93
N ILE A 259 10.17 6.00 -6.63
CA ILE A 259 10.79 4.73 -7.03
C ILE A 259 10.83 4.60 -8.55
N TYR A 260 9.77 5.03 -9.23
CA TYR A 260 9.63 4.80 -10.66
C TYR A 260 9.92 6.07 -11.45
N SER A 261 10.79 5.95 -12.44
CA SER A 261 11.06 6.98 -13.44
C SER A 261 10.74 6.47 -14.84
N VAL A 262 10.15 7.32 -15.67
CA VAL A 262 9.96 7.02 -17.09
C VAL A 262 11.26 7.30 -17.84
N VAL A 263 11.79 6.29 -18.52
CA VAL A 263 13.00 6.40 -19.34
C VAL A 263 12.68 6.07 -20.80
N PHE A 264 13.47 6.63 -21.72
CA PHE A 264 13.37 6.26 -23.13
C PHE A 264 13.93 4.85 -23.34
N ASP A 265 13.16 3.98 -23.95
CA ASP A 265 13.59 2.64 -24.34
C ASP A 265 14.16 2.69 -25.77
N GLU A 266 15.48 2.57 -25.88
CA GLU A 266 16.16 2.53 -27.17
C GLU A 266 15.97 1.20 -27.91
N GLY A 267 15.44 0.15 -27.26
CA GLY A 267 15.26 -1.17 -27.85
C GLY A 267 14.44 -1.16 -29.15
N PRO A 268 13.23 -0.58 -29.14
CA PRO A 268 12.41 -0.42 -30.35
C PRO A 268 13.11 0.37 -31.47
N GLU A 269 13.86 1.42 -31.13
CA GLU A 269 14.58 2.23 -32.11
C GLU A 269 15.75 1.45 -32.72
N ARG A 270 16.52 0.73 -31.89
CA ARG A 270 17.58 -0.18 -32.34
C ARG A 270 17.03 -1.27 -33.25
N ALA A 271 15.90 -1.88 -32.90
CA ALA A 271 15.24 -2.90 -33.71
C ALA A 271 14.77 -2.34 -35.07
N LEU A 272 14.23 -1.12 -35.09
CA LEU A 272 13.82 -0.45 -36.34
C LEU A 272 15.02 -0.12 -37.23
N ARG A 273 16.10 0.43 -36.67
CA ARG A 273 17.35 0.71 -37.41
C ARG A 273 17.92 -0.57 -38.04
N ALA A 274 18.01 -1.65 -37.27
CA ALA A 274 18.46 -2.95 -37.78
C ALA A 274 17.57 -3.50 -38.91
N ALA A 275 16.26 -3.33 -38.82
CA ALA A 275 15.33 -3.75 -39.88
C ALA A 275 15.49 -2.93 -41.18
N ILE A 276 15.74 -1.62 -41.07
CA ILE A 276 16.01 -0.73 -42.21
C ILE A 276 17.33 -1.10 -42.88
N GLU A 277 18.39 -1.32 -42.10
CA GLU A 277 19.70 -1.74 -42.62
C GLU A 277 19.63 -3.08 -43.35
N LYS A 278 18.92 -4.06 -42.79
CA LYS A 278 18.68 -5.37 -43.44
C LYS A 278 17.96 -5.25 -44.79
N ARG A 279 17.02 -4.30 -44.93
CA ARG A 279 16.35 -4.03 -46.22
C ARG A 279 17.23 -3.31 -47.24
N ARG A 280 18.22 -2.54 -46.79
CA ARG A 280 19.15 -1.81 -47.66
C ARG A 280 20.31 -2.67 -48.16
N GLY A 281 20.80 -3.61 -47.34
CA GLY A 281 21.91 -4.50 -47.70
C GLY A 281 21.53 -5.76 -48.51
N GLY A 282 20.25 -5.96 -48.80
CA GLY A 282 19.74 -7.12 -49.56
C GLY A 282 19.35 -6.81 -51.01
N LYS A 283 19.85 -5.72 -51.59
CA LYS A 283 19.68 -5.37 -53.01
C LYS A 283 20.99 -5.53 -53.76
#